data_AF-A0A0L8FMX1-F1
#
_entry.id   AF-A0A0L8FMX1-F1
#
_cell.length_a   1.000
_cell.length_b   1.000
_cell.length_c   1.000
_cell.angle_alpha   90.00
_cell.angle_beta   90.00
_cell.angle_gamma   90.00
#
_symmetry.space_group_name_H-M   'P 1'
#
loop_
_entity.id
_entity.type
_entity.pdbx_description
1 polymer ?
#
loop_
_entity_poly.entity_id
_entity_poly.type
_entity_poly.pdbx_seq_one_letter_code
_entity_poly.pdbx_strand_id
1 'polypeptide(L)'
;MHDFDIAPNPVVTGKAITLTIRAETKKVLNGSDVKLDLSRSSLFGWVPLPCVFHFGSCTYHDSCTLLKRMKDENWGGMMADIITQVDSYFSMYNIDLTCPVSKQSLTISSMNVSLPHVPSYLSFLASGSYKVHVNMVDRHTKEQTFCLDLEFSIA
;
A
#
# COMPACT_ATOMS: atom_id res chain seq x y z
N MET A 1 -12.79 12.50 -7.13
CA MET A 1 -13.29 11.12 -6.93
C MET A 1 -12.06 10.24 -6.93
N HIS A 2 -11.77 9.60 -5.80
CA HIS A 2 -10.65 8.67 -5.69
C HIS A 2 -11.24 7.28 -5.65
N ASP A 3 -10.68 6.37 -6.44
CA ASP A 3 -11.17 5.01 -6.56
C ASP A 3 -9.98 4.05 -6.52
N PHE A 4 -10.07 3.06 -5.66
CA PHE A 4 -9.05 2.04 -5.49
C PHE A 4 -9.75 0.70 -5.29
N ASP A 5 -9.50 -0.24 -6.19
CA ASP A 5 -10.11 -1.57 -6.16
C ASP A 5 -9.04 -2.66 -6.29
N ILE A 6 -9.29 -3.79 -5.63
CA ILE A 6 -8.44 -4.99 -5.67
C ILE A 6 -9.29 -6.18 -6.07
N ALA A 7 -8.91 -6.85 -7.15
CA ALA A 7 -9.53 -8.10 -7.60
C ALA A 7 -8.49 -9.23 -7.73
N PRO A 8 -8.87 -10.50 -7.54
CA PRO A 8 -10.14 -10.96 -6.98
C PRO A 8 -10.23 -10.71 -5.47
N ASN A 9 -11.45 -10.68 -4.93
CA ASN A 9 -11.71 -10.70 -3.49
C ASN A 9 -12.48 -12.00 -3.17
N PRO A 10 -11.91 -12.96 -2.41
CA PRO A 10 -10.63 -12.87 -1.70
C PRO A 10 -9.41 -12.96 -2.62
N VAL A 11 -8.34 -12.28 -2.20
CA VAL A 11 -7.01 -12.35 -2.80
C VAL A 11 -6.40 -13.71 -2.47
N VAL A 12 -5.86 -14.39 -3.48
CA VAL A 12 -5.22 -15.70 -3.30
C VAL A 12 -3.71 -15.52 -3.33
N THR A 13 -3.03 -15.95 -2.27
CA THR A 13 -1.55 -15.88 -2.22
C THR A 13 -0.89 -16.67 -3.35
N GLY A 14 0.22 -16.17 -3.90
CA GLY A 14 0.90 -16.79 -5.04
C GLY A 14 0.19 -16.64 -6.39
N LYS A 15 -0.90 -15.87 -6.46
CA LYS A 15 -1.60 -15.52 -7.71
C LYS A 15 -1.50 -14.02 -8.00
N ALA A 16 -1.80 -13.65 -9.23
CA ALA A 16 -1.90 -12.25 -9.61
C ALA A 16 -3.18 -11.61 -9.08
N ILE A 17 -3.07 -10.34 -8.71
CA ILE A 17 -4.19 -9.44 -8.44
C ILE A 17 -4.26 -8.37 -9.53
N THR A 18 -5.43 -7.82 -9.73
CA THR A 18 -5.67 -6.63 -10.54
C THR A 18 -5.97 -5.46 -9.61
N LEU A 19 -5.17 -4.40 -9.72
CA LEU A 19 -5.40 -3.13 -9.06
C LEU A 19 -6.00 -2.13 -10.04
N THR A 20 -7.06 -1.44 -9.64
CA THR A 20 -7.59 -0.28 -10.34
C THR A 20 -7.37 0.95 -9.48
N ILE A 21 -6.74 2.00 -10.02
CA ILE A 21 -6.35 3.19 -9.27
C ILE A 21 -6.79 4.44 -10.03
N ARG A 22 -7.58 5.29 -9.38
CA ARG A 22 -7.90 6.64 -9.83
C ARG A 22 -7.60 7.62 -8.70
N ALA A 23 -6.57 8.44 -8.87
CA ALA A 23 -6.10 9.38 -7.88
C ALA A 23 -5.76 10.73 -8.51
N GLU A 24 -5.76 11.79 -7.72
CA GLU A 24 -5.39 13.14 -8.17
C GLU A 24 -4.62 13.84 -7.05
N THR A 25 -3.46 14.40 -7.36
CA THR A 25 -2.72 15.29 -6.46
C THR A 25 -3.02 16.74 -6.81
N LYS A 26 -3.73 17.44 -5.91
CA LYS A 26 -4.17 18.84 -6.13
C LYS A 26 -3.16 19.89 -5.67
N LYS A 27 -2.18 19.47 -4.88
CA LYS A 27 -1.05 20.26 -4.40
C LYS A 27 0.25 19.49 -4.62
N VAL A 28 1.36 20.23 -4.61
CA VAL A 28 2.70 19.61 -4.61
C VAL A 28 2.85 18.85 -3.29
N LEU A 29 3.30 17.60 -3.36
CA LEU A 29 3.55 16.77 -2.19
C LEU A 29 5.06 16.62 -1.99
N ASN A 30 5.57 17.03 -0.84
CA ASN A 30 7.00 17.00 -0.52
C ASN A 30 7.29 16.16 0.72
N GLY A 31 6.73 14.95 0.73
CA GLY A 31 6.91 13.99 1.82
C GLY A 31 5.83 14.10 2.89
N SER A 32 5.25 12.96 3.22
CA SER A 32 4.26 12.82 4.29
C SER A 32 4.69 11.70 5.25
N ASP A 33 4.38 11.83 6.53
CA ASP A 33 4.41 10.69 7.43
C ASP A 33 3.18 9.82 7.14
N VAL A 34 3.38 8.51 7.02
CA VAL A 34 2.35 7.53 6.69
C VAL A 34 2.03 6.72 7.94
N LYS A 35 0.81 6.80 8.44
CA LYS A 35 0.30 5.92 9.48
C LYS A 35 -0.60 4.87 8.84
N LEU A 36 -0.27 3.60 9.04
CA LEU A 36 -1.06 2.46 8.63
C LEU A 36 -1.59 1.78 9.89
N ASP A 37 -2.91 1.66 10.01
CA ASP A 37 -3.57 0.87 11.03
C ASP A 37 -4.16 -0.38 10.36
N LEU A 38 -3.64 -1.56 10.70
CA LEU A 38 -4.07 -2.85 10.14
C LEU A 38 -4.76 -3.68 11.22
N SER A 39 -5.99 -4.10 10.96
CA SER A 39 -6.73 -5.00 11.83
C SER A 39 -7.18 -6.25 11.10
N ARG A 40 -7.20 -7.39 11.81
CA ARG A 40 -7.69 -8.67 11.31
C ARG A 40 -9.00 -9.02 12.00
N SER A 41 -9.94 -9.60 11.26
CA SER A 41 -11.20 -10.09 11.80
C SER A 41 -10.98 -11.30 12.72
N SER A 42 -11.69 -11.34 13.83
CA SER A 42 -11.70 -12.42 14.81
C SER A 42 -13.12 -12.63 15.36
N LEU A 43 -13.31 -13.68 16.18
CA LEU A 43 -14.59 -13.94 16.84
C LEU A 43 -15.05 -12.80 17.78
N PHE A 44 -14.13 -11.99 18.30
CA PHE A 44 -14.43 -10.89 19.22
C PHE A 44 -14.40 -9.51 18.53
N GLY A 45 -14.39 -9.48 17.20
CA GLY A 45 -14.31 -8.26 16.39
C GLY A 45 -12.94 -8.07 15.73
N TRP A 46 -12.61 -6.82 15.39
CA TRP A 46 -11.39 -6.45 14.69
C TRP A 46 -10.23 -6.28 15.66
N VAL A 47 -9.19 -7.11 15.51
CA VAL A 47 -8.00 -7.11 16.35
C VAL A 47 -6.87 -6.39 15.61
N PRO A 48 -6.28 -5.32 16.17
CA PRO A 48 -5.17 -4.63 15.54
C PRO A 48 -3.93 -5.53 15.50
N LEU A 49 -3.27 -5.57 14.35
CA LEU A 49 -1.99 -6.26 14.18
C LEU A 49 -0.85 -5.29 14.53
N PRO A 50 0.07 -5.65 15.44
CA PRO A 50 1.21 -4.79 15.77
C PRO A 50 2.17 -4.68 14.58
N CYS A 51 3.00 -3.63 14.56
CA CYS A 51 4.05 -3.49 13.57
C CYS A 51 5.18 -4.51 13.80
N VAL A 52 5.32 -5.47 12.90
CA VAL A 52 6.36 -6.51 12.94
C VAL A 52 6.94 -6.67 11.54
N PHE A 53 8.27 -6.55 11.39
CA PHE A 53 8.96 -6.61 10.09
C PHE A 53 8.40 -5.67 9.01
N HIS A 54 7.92 -4.48 9.39
CA HIS A 54 7.25 -3.52 8.51
C HIS A 54 5.88 -3.99 7.97
N PHE A 55 5.20 -4.88 8.69
CA PHE A 55 3.81 -5.29 8.43
C PHE A 55 2.97 -5.13 9.69
N GLY A 56 1.68 -4.84 9.54
CA GLY A 56 0.81 -4.49 10.66
C GLY A 56 0.64 -2.98 10.80
N SER A 57 0.27 -2.55 12.00
CA SER A 57 -0.03 -1.15 12.28
C SER A 57 1.26 -0.35 12.50
N CYS A 58 1.84 0.15 11.41
CA CYS A 58 3.15 0.80 11.37
C CYS A 58 3.04 2.29 11.04
N THR A 59 3.98 3.08 11.57
CA THR A 59 4.19 4.47 11.14
C THR A 59 5.49 4.54 10.35
N TYR A 60 5.42 5.07 9.14
CA TYR A 60 6.57 5.30 8.28
C TYR A 60 6.81 6.79 8.12
N HIS A 61 8.01 7.21 8.48
CA HIS A 61 8.41 8.58 8.23
C HIS A 61 8.84 8.75 6.78
N ASP A 62 8.41 9.87 6.19
CA ASP A 62 8.79 10.28 4.85
C ASP A 62 8.37 9.32 3.71
N SER A 63 7.21 9.60 3.13
CA SER A 63 6.66 8.90 1.97
C SER A 63 7.53 9.02 0.71
N CYS A 64 8.41 10.02 0.61
CA CYS A 64 9.29 10.19 -0.56
C CYS A 64 10.32 9.08 -0.72
N THR A 65 10.74 8.49 0.40
CA THR A 65 11.73 7.40 0.42
C THR A 65 11.09 6.04 0.71
N LEU A 66 9.79 6.00 1.02
CA LEU A 66 9.12 4.79 1.50
C LEU A 66 9.15 3.64 0.50
N LEU A 67 8.73 3.87 -0.75
CA LEU A 67 8.72 2.82 -1.78
C LEU A 67 10.13 2.32 -2.09
N LYS A 68 11.11 3.24 -2.14
CA LYS A 68 12.53 2.91 -2.34
C LYS A 68 13.05 2.04 -1.20
N ARG A 69 12.81 2.39 0.05
CA ARG A 69 13.24 1.59 1.22
C ARG A 69 12.57 0.22 1.23
N MET A 70 11.27 0.16 0.98
CA MET A 70 10.51 -1.09 0.92
C MET A 70 11.09 -2.06 -0.12
N LYS A 71 11.53 -1.53 -1.26
CA LYS A 71 12.20 -2.28 -2.33
C LYS A 71 13.62 -2.71 -1.95
N ASP A 72 14.46 -1.75 -1.55
CA ASP A 72 15.89 -1.99 -1.31
C ASP A 72 16.14 -2.90 -0.10
N GLU A 73 15.34 -2.75 0.94
CA GLU A 73 15.42 -3.57 2.16
C GLU A 73 14.60 -4.86 2.04
N ASN A 74 13.93 -5.08 0.90
CA ASN A 74 13.03 -6.18 0.62
C ASN A 74 12.15 -6.54 1.83
N TRP A 75 11.30 -5.60 2.25
CA TRP A 75 10.51 -5.76 3.47
C TRP A 75 9.73 -7.07 3.48
N GLY A 76 9.82 -7.78 4.61
CA GLY A 76 9.21 -9.11 4.77
C GLY A 76 9.72 -10.16 3.80
N GLY A 77 10.87 -9.94 3.16
CA GLY A 77 11.45 -10.84 2.17
C GLY A 77 10.68 -10.94 0.85
N MET A 78 9.68 -10.08 0.62
CA MET A 78 8.74 -10.24 -0.49
C MET A 78 8.39 -8.95 -1.25
N MET A 79 8.57 -7.76 -0.65
CA MET A 79 8.08 -6.52 -1.26
C MET A 79 8.93 -6.04 -2.44
N ALA A 80 10.19 -6.44 -2.58
CA ALA A 80 11.04 -5.98 -3.69
C ALA A 80 10.43 -6.29 -5.06
N ASP A 81 9.89 -7.50 -5.23
CA ASP A 81 9.26 -7.95 -6.49
C ASP A 81 7.95 -7.23 -6.75
N ILE A 82 7.16 -6.97 -5.70
CA ILE A 82 5.88 -6.23 -5.82
C ILE A 82 6.16 -4.79 -6.24
N ILE A 83 7.08 -4.10 -5.57
CA ILE A 83 7.41 -2.70 -5.87
C ILE A 83 8.04 -2.58 -7.26
N THR A 84 8.87 -3.54 -7.68
CA THR A 84 9.42 -3.54 -9.04
C THR A 84 8.33 -3.62 -10.12
N GLN A 85 7.29 -4.43 -9.90
CA GLN A 85 6.15 -4.49 -10.82
C GLN A 85 5.39 -3.16 -10.82
N VAL A 86 5.08 -2.60 -9.65
CA VAL A 86 4.36 -1.32 -9.52
C VAL A 86 5.13 -0.17 -10.19
N ASP A 87 6.45 -0.08 -9.96
CA ASP A 87 7.34 0.91 -10.59
C ASP A 87 7.29 0.83 -12.13
N SER A 88 7.20 -0.39 -12.69
CA SER A 88 7.14 -0.58 -14.14
C SER A 88 5.83 -0.04 -14.73
N TYR A 89 4.72 -0.20 -14.02
CA TYR A 89 3.45 0.39 -14.42
C TYR A 89 3.48 1.91 -14.31
N PHE A 90 4.02 2.48 -13.22
CA PHE A 90 4.14 3.93 -13.12
C PHE A 90 4.99 4.52 -14.26
N SER A 91 6.10 3.86 -14.59
CA SER A 91 6.93 4.24 -15.75
C SER A 91 6.15 4.16 -17.07
N MET A 92 5.38 3.07 -17.28
CA MET A 92 4.59 2.87 -18.50
C MET A 92 3.52 3.96 -18.70
N TYR A 93 2.92 4.44 -17.61
CA TYR A 93 1.89 5.48 -17.63
C TYR A 93 2.46 6.90 -17.43
N ASN A 94 3.78 7.09 -17.49
CA ASN A 94 4.47 8.37 -17.26
C ASN A 94 4.11 9.04 -15.93
N ILE A 95 3.90 8.23 -14.89
CA ILE A 95 3.63 8.70 -13.53
C ILE A 95 4.96 8.87 -12.83
N ASP A 96 5.28 10.12 -12.47
CA ASP A 96 6.46 10.44 -11.68
C ASP A 96 6.08 10.61 -10.21
N LEU A 97 6.63 9.74 -9.36
CA LEU A 97 6.48 9.80 -7.90
C LEU A 97 7.73 10.36 -7.21
N THR A 98 8.69 10.88 -7.98
CA THR A 98 9.87 11.55 -7.44
C THR A 98 9.43 12.80 -6.69
N CYS A 99 9.82 12.90 -5.42
CA CYS A 99 9.54 14.09 -4.65
C CYS A 99 10.41 15.28 -5.09
N PRO A 100 9.86 16.51 -5.12
CA PRO A 100 8.47 16.85 -4.83
C PRO A 100 7.51 16.41 -5.94
N VAL A 101 6.46 15.68 -5.57
CA VAL A 101 5.46 15.16 -6.53
C VAL A 101 4.58 16.32 -6.97
N SER A 102 4.60 16.60 -8.27
CA SER A 102 3.79 17.66 -8.88
C SER A 102 2.30 17.32 -8.88
N LYS A 103 1.47 18.33 -9.15
CA LYS A 103 0.04 18.13 -9.35
C LYS A 103 -0.18 17.25 -10.59
N GLN A 104 -0.86 16.14 -10.44
CA GLN A 104 -1.13 15.19 -11.53
C GLN A 104 -2.40 14.39 -11.26
N SER A 105 -3.01 13.90 -12.34
CA SER A 105 -4.08 12.91 -12.28
C SER A 105 -3.54 11.55 -12.71
N LEU A 106 -3.86 10.52 -11.93
CA LEU A 106 -3.44 9.15 -12.15
C LEU A 106 -4.68 8.30 -12.39
N THR A 107 -4.73 7.61 -13.52
CA THR A 107 -5.80 6.67 -13.83
C THR A 107 -5.18 5.42 -14.45
N ILE A 108 -5.20 4.34 -13.69
CA ILE A 108 -4.73 3.02 -14.11
C ILE A 108 -5.93 2.08 -13.96
N SER A 109 -6.51 1.68 -15.09
CA SER A 109 -7.74 0.88 -15.08
C SER A 109 -7.48 -0.59 -14.73
N SER A 110 -6.28 -1.11 -15.01
CA SER A 110 -5.91 -2.49 -14.74
C SER A 110 -4.39 -2.63 -14.61
N MET A 111 -3.92 -2.80 -13.38
CA MET A 111 -2.53 -3.14 -13.06
C MET A 111 -2.49 -4.57 -12.54
N ASN A 112 -1.93 -5.49 -13.33
CA ASN A 112 -1.77 -6.88 -12.90
C ASN A 112 -0.45 -7.05 -12.14
N VAL A 113 -0.54 -7.42 -10.87
CA VAL A 113 0.59 -7.60 -9.97
C VAL A 113 0.60 -9.05 -9.47
N SER A 114 1.67 -9.78 -9.75
CA SER A 114 1.86 -11.12 -9.18
C SER A 114 2.26 -11.01 -7.72
N LEU A 115 1.51 -11.67 -6.84
CA LEU A 115 1.83 -11.73 -5.42
C LEU A 115 2.81 -12.87 -5.14
N PRO A 116 3.91 -12.61 -4.40
CA PRO A 116 4.80 -13.65 -3.93
C PRO A 116 4.12 -14.53 -2.87
N HIS A 117 4.72 -15.70 -2.61
CA HIS A 117 4.31 -16.52 -1.47
C HIS A 117 4.68 -15.82 -0.16
N VAL A 118 3.74 -15.81 0.79
CA VAL A 118 3.97 -15.25 2.13
C VAL A 118 4.96 -16.16 2.89
N PRO A 119 6.11 -15.64 3.35
CA PRO A 119 7.05 -16.42 4.13
C PRO A 119 6.43 -16.92 5.44
N SER A 120 6.84 -18.10 5.91
CA SER A 120 6.26 -18.75 7.10
C SER A 120 6.36 -17.91 8.39
N TYR A 121 7.40 -17.09 8.51
CA TYR A 121 7.60 -16.18 9.64
C TYR A 121 6.62 -14.98 9.62
N LEU A 122 5.91 -14.74 8.51
CA LEU A 122 4.82 -13.77 8.40
C LEU A 122 3.43 -14.44 8.42
N SER A 123 3.31 -15.62 9.01
CA SER A 123 2.03 -16.36 9.14
C SER A 123 0.92 -15.58 9.86
N PHE A 124 1.23 -14.49 10.57
CA PHE A 124 0.18 -13.60 11.10
C PHE A 124 -0.65 -12.92 9.99
N LEU A 125 -0.11 -12.82 8.76
CA LEU A 125 -0.81 -12.39 7.54
C LEU A 125 -1.59 -13.52 6.84
N ALA A 126 -1.80 -14.66 7.50
CA ALA A 126 -2.54 -15.80 6.96
C ALA A 126 -3.99 -15.46 6.56
N SER A 127 -4.67 -16.41 5.93
CA SER A 127 -6.03 -16.25 5.41
C SER A 127 -6.99 -15.64 6.45
N GLY A 128 -7.82 -14.71 6.00
CA GLY A 128 -8.74 -13.96 6.84
C GLY A 128 -9.15 -12.63 6.22
N SER A 129 -10.06 -11.92 6.89
CA SER A 129 -10.50 -10.59 6.49
C SER A 129 -9.71 -9.52 7.23
N TYR A 130 -9.36 -8.46 6.52
CA TYR A 130 -8.49 -7.38 6.97
C TYR A 130 -9.16 -6.02 6.75
N LYS A 131 -8.92 -5.12 7.70
CA LYS A 131 -9.20 -3.69 7.64
C LYS A 131 -7.89 -2.93 7.62
N VAL A 132 -7.71 -2.07 6.64
CA VAL A 132 -6.58 -1.15 6.57
C VAL A 132 -7.13 0.27 6.61
N HIS A 133 -6.61 1.08 7.51
CA HIS A 133 -6.75 2.53 7.46
C HIS A 133 -5.36 3.13 7.19
N VAL A 134 -5.23 3.87 6.10
CA VAL A 134 -4.01 4.60 5.74
C VAL A 134 -4.30 6.09 5.90
N ASN A 135 -3.46 6.77 6.67
CA ASN A 135 -3.47 8.22 6.79
C ASN A 135 -2.08 8.78 6.48
N MET A 136 -2.01 9.81 5.64
CA MET A 136 -0.77 10.51 5.32
C MET A 136 -0.89 11.97 5.72
N VAL A 137 0.11 12.46 6.43
CA VAL A 137 0.17 13.84 6.92
C VAL A 137 1.45 14.50 6.43
N ASP A 138 1.31 15.67 5.80
CA ASP A 138 2.45 16.46 5.32
C ASP A 138 3.40 16.78 6.48
N ARG A 139 4.70 16.52 6.27
CA ARG A 139 5.70 16.68 7.34
C ARG A 139 5.92 18.14 7.71
N HIS A 140 5.68 19.07 6.79
CA HIS A 140 5.91 20.50 6.96
C HIS A 140 4.64 21.22 7.43
N THR A 141 3.52 21.05 6.70
CA THR A 141 2.28 21.78 6.97
C THR A 141 1.41 21.12 8.02
N LYS A 142 1.66 19.83 8.33
CA LYS A 142 0.82 18.99 9.20
C LYS A 142 -0.62 18.78 8.70
N GLU A 143 -0.88 19.11 7.44
CA GLU A 143 -2.16 18.85 6.80
C GLU A 143 -2.24 17.39 6.33
N GLN A 144 -3.43 16.79 6.42
CA GLN A 144 -3.70 15.50 5.80
C GLN A 144 -3.58 15.60 4.28
N THR A 145 -2.74 14.75 3.68
CA THR A 145 -2.49 14.70 2.23
C THR A 145 -3.20 13.55 1.56
N PHE A 146 -3.45 12.46 2.28
CA PHE A 146 -4.13 11.27 1.78
C PHE A 146 -4.79 10.49 2.92
N CYS A 147 -5.95 9.90 2.65
CA CYS A 147 -6.65 9.01 3.57
C CYS A 147 -7.37 7.93 2.76
N LEU A 148 -7.25 6.68 3.18
CA LEU A 148 -7.87 5.53 2.52
C LEU A 148 -8.26 4.46 3.54
N ASP A 149 -9.51 4.01 3.46
CA ASP A 149 -10.00 2.85 4.18
C ASP A 149 -10.24 1.70 3.20
N LEU A 150 -9.69 0.53 3.50
CA LEU A 150 -9.83 -0.68 2.69
C LEU A 150 -10.27 -1.86 3.54
N GLU A 151 -11.14 -2.67 2.96
CA GLU A 151 -11.48 -4.00 3.45
C GLU A 151 -11.18 -5.02 2.37
N PHE A 152 -10.39 -6.05 2.70
CA PHE A 152 -10.09 -7.15 1.79
C PHE A 152 -9.95 -8.46 2.53
N SER A 153 -10.06 -9.57 1.82
CA SER A 153 -9.83 -10.90 2.39
C SER A 153 -8.69 -11.61 1.67
N ILE A 154 -7.88 -12.36 2.42
CA ILE A 154 -6.86 -13.27 1.89
C ILE A 154 -7.39 -14.70 2.04
N ALA A 155 -7.27 -15.49 0.98
CA ALA A 155 -7.55 -16.93 0.93
C ALA A 155 -6.25 -17.73 0.76
#